data_AF-M7A327-F1
#
_entry.id   AF-M7A327-F1
#
_cell.length_a   1.000
_cell.length_b   1.000
_cell.length_c   1.000
_cell.angle_alpha   90.00
_cell.angle_beta   90.00
_cell.angle_gamma   90.00
#
_symmetry.space_group_name_H-M   'P 1'
#
loop_
_entity.id
_entity.type
_entity.pdbx_description
1 polymer ?
#
loop_
_entity_poly.entity_id
_entity_poly.type
_entity_poly.pdbx_seq_one_letter_code
_entity_poly.pdbx_strand_id
1 'polypeptide(L)'
;MGVLLLNSDHKILSTFQEDQTNVVTLLIPEDTLLLYPEKERKNLPKRIPQLLKIYGKYLNSANRLGKKAGKTMYQNSPGRKKLKKINVRMNTKNWVLLGVFSQSHGVSRCFLFNYLLWLDRIGVGDSIVSTINEGVPTFQRNYSYILNLDLLNNQISRVLKCDPENYFNVLNHQDWFDS
;
A
#
# COMPACT_ATOMS: atom_id res chain seq x y z
N MET A 1 37.69 -20.08 -12.84
CA MET A 1 36.35 -19.53 -12.54
C MET A 1 35.81 -18.94 -13.84
N GLY A 2 34.76 -19.53 -14.43
CA GLY A 2 34.16 -19.00 -15.67
C GLY A 2 33.09 -17.96 -15.34
N VAL A 3 33.05 -16.86 -16.09
CA VAL A 3 31.99 -15.85 -15.97
C VAL A 3 31.06 -15.99 -17.17
N LEU A 4 29.80 -16.28 -16.93
CA LEU A 4 28.77 -16.33 -17.97
C LEU A 4 28.02 -15.00 -17.94
N LEU A 5 28.19 -14.21 -19.01
CA LEU A 5 27.52 -12.92 -19.15
C LEU A 5 26.10 -13.16 -19.69
N LEU A 6 25.09 -12.95 -18.85
CA LEU A 6 23.69 -12.98 -19.25
C LEU A 6 23.23 -11.57 -19.64
N ASN A 7 22.22 -11.50 -20.51
CA ASN A 7 21.60 -10.24 -20.91
C ASN A 7 21.10 -9.49 -19.66
N SER A 8 21.49 -8.23 -19.50
CA SER A 8 21.29 -7.45 -18.27
C SER A 8 20.07 -6.54 -18.29
N ASP A 9 19.45 -6.31 -19.46
CA ASP A 9 18.41 -5.31 -19.63
C ASP A 9 16.99 -5.91 -19.68
N HIS A 10 16.58 -6.53 -18.58
CA HIS A 10 15.23 -7.10 -18.41
C HIS A 10 14.26 -6.16 -17.67
N LYS A 11 14.12 -4.92 -18.13
CA LYS A 11 13.23 -3.93 -17.49
C LYS A 11 11.97 -3.71 -18.32
N ILE A 12 10.81 -3.83 -17.66
CA ILE A 12 9.52 -3.37 -18.20
C ILE A 12 9.29 -1.96 -17.65
N LEU A 13 9.14 -1.00 -18.56
CA LEU A 13 8.82 0.39 -18.23
C LEU A 13 7.40 0.70 -18.67
N SER A 14 6.67 1.42 -17.84
CA SER A 14 5.30 1.88 -18.13
C SER A 14 5.10 3.23 -17.48
N THR A 15 4.22 4.04 -18.06
CA THR A 15 3.87 5.35 -17.51
C THR A 15 3.15 5.16 -16.19
N PHE A 16 3.61 5.83 -15.12
CA PHE A 16 3.03 5.68 -13.78
C PHE A 16 1.62 6.28 -13.67
N GLN A 17 1.36 7.35 -14.42
CA GLN A 17 0.07 8.00 -14.50
C GLN A 17 -0.52 7.81 -15.90
N GLU A 18 -1.47 6.91 -16.00
CA GLU A 18 -2.31 6.73 -17.18
C GLU A 18 -3.65 7.43 -16.92
N ASP A 19 -4.17 8.14 -17.92
CA ASP A 19 -5.50 8.76 -17.85
C ASP A 19 -6.64 7.72 -17.84
N GLN A 20 -6.30 6.45 -18.10
CA GLN A 20 -7.24 5.35 -18.13
C GLN A 20 -7.43 4.73 -16.74
N THR A 21 -8.70 4.47 -16.39
CA THR A 21 -9.05 3.68 -15.21
C THR A 21 -9.26 2.22 -15.57
N ASN A 22 -8.67 1.32 -14.81
CA ASN A 22 -8.82 -0.12 -14.98
C ASN A 22 -9.84 -0.69 -13.99
N VAL A 23 -10.59 -1.71 -14.42
CA VAL A 23 -11.50 -2.44 -13.53
C VAL A 23 -10.68 -3.45 -12.73
N VAL A 24 -10.64 -3.26 -11.41
CA VAL A 24 -9.96 -4.17 -10.48
C VAL A 24 -10.98 -4.80 -9.54
N THR A 25 -10.68 -6.01 -9.07
CA THR A 25 -11.55 -6.76 -8.17
C THR A 25 -10.89 -6.90 -6.81
N LEU A 26 -11.65 -6.61 -5.75
CA LEU A 26 -11.28 -6.84 -4.36
C LEU A 26 -12.26 -7.80 -3.71
N LEU A 27 -11.75 -8.60 -2.77
CA LEU A 27 -12.52 -9.51 -1.94
C LEU A 27 -12.62 -8.92 -0.55
N ILE A 28 -13.85 -8.75 -0.06
CA ILE A 28 -14.10 -8.21 1.28
C ILE A 28 -14.94 -9.22 2.08
N PRO A 29 -14.62 -9.48 3.36
CA PRO A 29 -15.49 -10.24 4.24
C PRO A 29 -16.89 -9.63 4.32
N GLU A 30 -17.92 -10.46 4.28
CA GLU A 30 -19.32 -10.02 4.40
C GLU A 30 -19.54 -9.21 5.69
N ASP A 31 -18.92 -9.63 6.80
CA ASP A 31 -18.99 -8.92 8.08
C ASP A 31 -18.45 -7.50 7.98
N THR A 32 -17.30 -7.27 7.33
CA THR A 32 -16.78 -5.91 7.08
C THR A 32 -17.78 -5.10 6.25
N LEU A 33 -18.41 -5.69 5.24
CA LEU A 33 -19.37 -5.00 4.40
C LEU A 33 -20.63 -4.59 5.14
N LEU A 34 -21.13 -5.45 6.03
CA LEU A 34 -22.34 -5.20 6.80
C LEU A 34 -22.21 -3.97 7.71
N LEU A 35 -20.98 -3.62 8.09
CA LEU A 35 -20.68 -2.46 8.93
C LEU A 35 -20.84 -1.12 8.20
N TYR A 36 -21.06 -1.14 6.88
CA TYR A 36 -21.33 0.04 6.07
C TYR A 36 -22.77 0.02 5.54
N PRO A 37 -23.42 1.19 5.43
CA PRO A 37 -24.73 1.32 4.78
C PRO A 37 -24.70 0.80 3.35
N GLU A 38 -25.80 0.20 2.87
CA GLU A 38 -25.86 -0.39 1.52
C GLU A 38 -25.48 0.58 0.40
N LYS A 39 -25.84 1.85 0.56
CA LYS A 39 -25.50 2.94 -0.37
C LYS A 39 -23.99 3.17 -0.47
N GLU A 40 -23.25 2.95 0.61
CA GLU A 40 -21.80 3.14 0.66
C GLU A 40 -21.02 1.90 0.23
N ARG A 41 -21.58 0.69 0.44
CA ARG A 41 -20.91 -0.59 0.10
C ARG A 41 -20.37 -0.62 -1.33
N LYS A 42 -21.13 -0.09 -2.29
CA LYS A 42 -20.73 -0.04 -3.72
C LYS A 42 -19.59 0.94 -3.99
N ASN A 43 -19.41 1.95 -3.13
CA ASN A 43 -18.40 2.98 -3.27
C ASN A 43 -17.19 2.76 -2.34
N LEU A 44 -17.20 1.74 -1.49
CA LEU A 44 -16.10 1.44 -0.56
C LEU A 44 -14.73 1.40 -1.22
N PRO A 45 -14.52 0.69 -2.34
CA PRO A 45 -13.19 0.68 -2.96
C PRO A 45 -12.80 2.02 -3.59
N LYS A 46 -13.74 2.92 -3.86
CA LYS A 46 -13.42 4.30 -4.28
C LYS A 46 -12.78 5.13 -3.16
N ARG A 47 -12.82 4.64 -1.91
CA ARG A 47 -12.14 5.25 -0.76
C ARG A 47 -10.64 4.94 -0.74
N ILE A 48 -10.15 3.96 -1.52
CA ILE A 48 -8.72 3.59 -1.56
C ILE A 48 -7.79 4.79 -1.71
N PRO A 49 -8.01 5.75 -2.64
CA PRO A 49 -7.14 6.91 -2.77
C PRO A 49 -7.07 7.74 -1.49
N GLN A 50 -8.21 7.95 -0.82
CA GLN A 50 -8.26 8.70 0.44
C GLN A 50 -7.58 7.94 1.58
N LEU A 51 -7.83 6.62 1.69
CA LEU A 51 -7.18 5.76 2.68
C LEU A 51 -5.66 5.73 2.48
N LEU A 52 -5.18 5.67 1.24
CA LEU A 52 -3.75 5.73 0.94
C LEU A 52 -3.14 7.10 1.27
N LYS A 53 -3.88 8.19 1.08
CA LYS A 53 -3.44 9.53 1.49
C LYS A 53 -3.30 9.65 3.01
N ILE A 54 -4.27 9.14 3.76
CA ILE A 54 -4.30 9.23 5.22
C ILE A 54 -3.26 8.28 5.83
N TYR A 55 -3.28 7.01 5.44
CA TYR A 55 -2.52 5.94 6.09
C TYR A 55 -1.22 5.58 5.37
N GLY A 56 -0.91 6.14 4.20
CA GLY A 56 0.26 5.75 3.40
C GLY A 56 1.58 5.93 4.15
N LYS A 57 1.75 7.04 4.87
CA LYS A 57 2.94 7.28 5.70
C LYS A 57 3.02 6.32 6.88
N TYR A 58 1.87 6.12 7.55
CA TYR A 58 1.75 5.14 8.61
C TYR A 58 2.17 3.74 8.15
N LEU A 59 1.71 3.29 6.97
CA LEU A 59 2.12 1.99 6.41
C LEU A 59 3.63 1.94 6.14
N ASN A 60 4.24 3.05 5.72
CA ASN A 60 5.67 3.09 5.49
C ASN A 60 6.48 2.85 6.78
N SER A 61 6.06 3.46 7.89
CA SER A 61 6.75 3.39 9.19
C SER A 61 6.28 2.24 10.09
N ALA A 62 5.09 1.68 9.85
CA ALA A 62 4.52 0.65 10.69
C ALA A 62 5.25 -0.69 10.55
N ASN A 63 5.19 -1.47 11.63
CA ASN A 63 5.62 -2.87 11.60
C ASN A 63 4.92 -3.63 10.47
N ARG A 64 5.65 -4.58 9.86
CA ARG A 64 5.09 -5.40 8.79
C ARG A 64 3.95 -6.25 9.34
N LEU A 65 2.82 -6.25 8.61
CA LEU A 65 1.61 -6.97 9.04
C LEU A 65 1.86 -8.49 9.01
N GLY A 66 2.56 -8.95 7.97
CA GLY A 66 3.03 -10.31 7.80
C GLY A 66 4.29 -10.61 8.60
N LYS A 67 4.33 -11.81 9.19
CA LYS A 67 5.45 -12.29 10.00
C LYS A 67 6.54 -13.04 9.21
N LYS A 68 6.28 -13.37 7.94
CA LYS A 68 7.16 -14.21 7.12
C LYS A 68 7.35 -13.59 5.73
N ALA A 69 8.58 -13.28 5.36
CA ALA A 69 8.91 -12.70 4.06
C ALA A 69 8.55 -13.61 2.87
N GLY A 70 8.64 -14.93 3.05
CA GLY A 70 8.31 -15.92 2.01
C GLY A 70 6.81 -16.15 1.78
N LYS A 71 5.91 -15.65 2.65
CA LYS A 71 4.47 -15.91 2.55
C LYS A 71 3.67 -14.62 2.48
N THR A 72 2.69 -14.59 1.58
CA THR A 72 1.68 -13.53 1.53
C THR A 72 0.46 -13.96 2.36
N MET A 73 0.09 -13.16 3.36
CA MET A 73 -1.13 -13.41 4.14
C MET A 73 -2.37 -12.91 3.41
N TYR A 74 -3.46 -13.64 3.57
CA TYR A 74 -4.77 -13.30 3.03
C TYR A 74 -5.75 -13.05 4.17
N GLN A 75 -6.85 -12.35 3.91
CA GLN A 75 -7.88 -12.11 4.91
C GLN A 75 -8.42 -13.43 5.46
N ASN A 76 -8.58 -13.51 6.78
CA ASN A 76 -9.23 -14.65 7.42
C ASN A 76 -10.70 -14.69 6.98
N SER A 77 -11.16 -15.85 6.53
CA SER A 77 -12.57 -16.11 6.28
C SER A 77 -13.13 -16.83 7.51
N PRO A 78 -14.06 -16.25 8.30
CA PRO A 78 -14.60 -16.88 9.50
C PRO A 78 -15.46 -18.15 9.24
N GLY A 79 -15.46 -18.65 8.00
CA GLY A 79 -16.08 -19.90 7.57
C GLY A 79 -16.32 -19.90 6.05
N ARG A 80 -17.12 -20.85 5.54
CA ARG A 80 -17.67 -20.84 4.15
C ARG A 80 -18.53 -19.60 3.82
N LYS A 81 -18.69 -18.65 4.75
CA LYS A 81 -19.44 -17.40 4.57
C LYS A 81 -18.57 -16.32 3.89
N LYS A 82 -18.59 -16.43 2.56
CA LYS A 82 -18.81 -15.38 1.55
C LYS A 82 -17.94 -14.13 1.66
N LEU A 83 -16.67 -14.25 1.30
CA LEU A 83 -15.97 -13.13 0.66
C LEU A 83 -16.81 -12.62 -0.51
N LYS A 84 -17.12 -11.33 -0.52
CA LYS A 84 -17.85 -10.70 -1.63
C LYS A 84 -16.85 -10.07 -2.58
N LYS A 85 -17.04 -10.31 -3.87
CA LYS A 85 -16.33 -9.61 -4.94
C LYS A 85 -16.90 -8.22 -5.09
N ILE A 86 -16.04 -7.22 -5.08
CA ILE A 86 -16.38 -5.85 -5.43
C ILE A 86 -15.45 -5.39 -6.54
N ASN A 87 -16.06 -4.94 -7.63
CA ASN A 87 -15.35 -4.37 -8.76
C ASN A 87 -15.32 -2.85 -8.63
N VAL A 88 -14.16 -2.27 -8.92
CA VAL A 88 -13.98 -0.81 -8.92
C VAL A 88 -13.15 -0.38 -10.10
N ARG A 89 -13.50 0.75 -10.69
CA ARG A 89 -12.63 1.46 -11.64
C ARG A 89 -11.66 2.33 -10.87
N MET A 90 -10.37 2.09 -11.04
CA MET A 90 -9.32 2.83 -10.36
C MET A 90 -8.16 3.14 -11.31
N ASN A 91 -7.49 4.26 -11.06
CA ASN A 91 -6.28 4.61 -11.79
C ASN A 91 -5.12 3.65 -11.44
N THR A 92 -4.19 3.49 -12.39
CA THR A 92 -3.04 2.60 -12.24
C THR A 92 -2.19 2.99 -11.03
N LYS A 93 -1.99 4.30 -10.79
CA LYS A 93 -1.24 4.84 -9.64
C LYS A 93 -1.70 4.29 -8.29
N ASN A 94 -2.99 4.43 -7.94
CA ASN A 94 -3.46 3.99 -6.62
C ASN A 94 -3.45 2.46 -6.50
N TRP A 95 -3.68 1.73 -7.60
CA TRP A 95 -3.62 0.27 -7.61
C TRP A 95 -2.20 -0.26 -7.40
N VAL A 96 -1.22 0.34 -8.09
CA VAL A 96 0.20 0.01 -7.94
C VAL A 96 0.66 0.35 -6.53
N LEU A 97 0.30 1.52 -6.01
CA LEU A 97 0.68 1.94 -4.66
C LEU A 97 0.12 1.02 -3.57
N LEU A 98 -1.17 0.66 -3.65
CA LEU A 98 -1.77 -0.36 -2.78
C LEU A 98 -1.01 -1.70 -2.89
N GLY A 99 -0.59 -2.05 -4.11
CA GLY A 99 0.24 -3.21 -4.40
C GLY A 99 1.58 -3.18 -3.68
N VAL A 100 2.33 -2.10 -3.81
CA VAL A 100 3.64 -1.90 -3.17
C VAL A 100 3.53 -2.02 -1.66
N PHE A 101 2.57 -1.32 -1.04
CA PHE A 101 2.33 -1.45 0.39
C PHE A 101 1.98 -2.88 0.76
N SER A 102 1.02 -3.51 0.07
CA SER A 102 0.60 -4.88 0.40
C SER A 102 1.78 -5.86 0.35
N GLN A 103 2.60 -5.77 -0.69
CA GLN A 103 3.78 -6.61 -0.86
C GLN A 103 4.80 -6.35 0.24
N SER A 104 5.12 -5.10 0.56
CA SER A 104 6.07 -4.77 1.62
C SER A 104 5.64 -5.30 2.99
N HIS A 105 4.33 -5.27 3.30
CA HIS A 105 3.79 -5.82 4.54
C HIS A 105 3.58 -7.33 4.49
N GLY A 106 3.86 -8.03 3.39
CA GLY A 106 3.67 -9.48 3.31
C GLY A 106 2.19 -9.90 3.30
N VAL A 107 1.30 -9.06 2.77
CA VAL A 107 -0.15 -9.31 2.74
C VAL A 107 -0.72 -9.12 1.33
N SER A 108 -1.91 -9.65 1.09
CA SER A 108 -2.62 -9.42 -0.18
C SER A 108 -3.20 -8.00 -0.23
N ARG A 109 -3.48 -7.48 -1.43
CA ARG A 109 -4.18 -6.20 -1.62
C ARG A 109 -5.55 -6.17 -0.93
N CYS A 110 -6.25 -7.30 -0.93
CA CYS A 110 -7.55 -7.46 -0.28
C CYS A 110 -7.43 -7.37 1.24
N PHE A 111 -6.40 -8.02 1.80
CA PHE A 111 -6.11 -7.93 3.23
C PHE A 111 -5.78 -6.49 3.62
N LEU A 112 -4.87 -5.84 2.90
CA LEU A 112 -4.46 -4.47 3.19
C LEU A 112 -5.65 -3.51 3.10
N PHE A 113 -6.49 -3.66 2.09
CA PHE A 113 -7.69 -2.84 1.97
C PHE A 113 -8.64 -3.03 3.15
N ASN A 114 -8.90 -4.27 3.57
CA ASN A 114 -9.73 -4.55 4.75
C ASN A 114 -9.12 -3.96 6.03
N TYR A 115 -7.80 -4.02 6.17
CA TYR A 115 -7.07 -3.40 7.28
C TYR A 115 -7.21 -1.86 7.29
N LEU A 116 -7.11 -1.22 6.13
CA LEU A 116 -7.30 0.23 6.02
C LEU A 116 -8.74 0.66 6.37
N LEU A 117 -9.74 -0.13 5.95
CA LEU A 117 -11.13 0.09 6.36
C LEU A 117 -11.32 -0.09 7.87
N TRP A 118 -10.56 -0.97 8.50
CA TRP A 118 -10.59 -1.14 9.95
C TRP A 118 -9.95 0.05 10.68
N LEU A 119 -8.77 0.51 10.24
CA LEU A 119 -8.11 1.71 10.77
C LEU A 119 -9.01 2.95 10.70
N ASP A 120 -9.67 3.14 9.56
CA ASP A 120 -10.61 4.23 9.35
C ASP A 120 -11.79 4.21 10.31
N ARG A 121 -12.33 3.02 10.60
CA ARG A 121 -13.48 2.87 11.51
C ARG A 121 -13.13 3.07 12.98
N ILE A 122 -11.92 2.73 13.40
CA ILE A 122 -11.47 2.98 14.79
C ILE A 122 -11.05 4.45 15.01
N GLY A 123 -11.12 5.30 13.98
CA GLY A 123 -10.95 6.75 14.12
C GLY A 123 -9.51 7.21 14.32
N VAL A 124 -8.50 6.38 14.06
CA VAL A 124 -7.08 6.78 14.21
C VAL A 124 -6.59 7.69 13.08
N GLY A 125 -7.43 7.94 12.07
CA GLY A 125 -7.11 8.80 10.93
C GLY A 125 -6.73 10.23 11.35
N ASP A 126 -7.50 10.85 12.23
CA ASP A 126 -7.28 12.25 12.63
C ASP A 126 -5.95 12.43 13.38
N SER A 127 -5.63 11.50 14.28
CA SER A 127 -4.34 11.47 14.99
C SER A 127 -3.16 11.25 14.04
N ILE A 128 -3.31 10.39 13.03
CA ILE A 128 -2.28 10.17 12.01
C ILE A 128 -2.12 11.42 11.14
N VAL A 129 -3.22 12.11 10.80
CA VAL A 129 -3.16 13.33 10.00
C VAL A 129 -2.42 14.43 10.74
N SER A 130 -2.80 14.73 11.99
CA SER A 130 -2.17 15.78 12.79
C SER A 130 -0.71 15.47 13.16
N THR A 131 -0.36 14.20 13.34
CA THR A 131 0.98 13.82 13.82
C THR A 131 1.97 13.52 12.68
N ILE A 132 1.49 12.98 11.55
CA ILE A 132 2.35 12.41 10.50
C ILE A 132 2.15 13.11 9.13
N ASN A 133 0.96 13.68 8.86
CA ASN A 133 0.66 14.27 7.55
C ASN A 133 0.73 15.80 7.51
N GLU A 134 0.67 16.49 8.65
CA GLU A 134 0.69 17.95 8.70
C GLU A 134 2.06 18.53 8.34
N GLY A 135 2.08 19.52 7.42
CA GLY A 135 3.31 20.20 6.99
C GLY A 135 4.23 19.42 6.02
N VAL A 136 3.86 18.21 5.61
CA VAL A 136 4.73 17.30 4.81
C VAL A 136 3.99 16.66 3.63
N PRO A 137 4.65 16.45 2.46
CA PRO A 137 4.03 15.83 1.29
C PRO A 137 3.31 14.50 1.62
N THR A 138 2.10 14.31 1.09
CA THR A 138 1.27 13.12 1.39
C THR A 138 1.93 11.80 0.98
N PHE A 139 2.69 11.81 -0.12
CA PHE A 139 3.40 10.65 -0.65
C PHE A 139 4.89 10.95 -0.80
N GLN A 140 5.70 9.90 -0.71
CA GLN A 140 7.13 9.97 -1.03
C GLN A 140 7.33 10.09 -2.55
N ARG A 141 8.50 10.60 -2.97
CA ARG A 141 8.80 10.82 -4.39
C ARG A 141 8.89 9.50 -5.13
N ASN A 142 9.68 8.58 -4.56
CA ASN A 142 9.89 7.25 -5.12
C ASN A 142 9.60 6.19 -4.06
N TYR A 143 9.05 5.07 -4.51
CA TYR A 143 8.88 3.85 -3.72
C TYR A 143 9.59 2.70 -4.42
N SER A 144 10.40 1.95 -3.69
CA SER A 144 11.06 0.75 -4.18
C SER A 144 10.77 -0.42 -3.25
N TYR A 145 10.05 -1.40 -3.76
CA TYR A 145 9.87 -2.67 -3.07
C TYR A 145 10.92 -3.66 -3.56
N ILE A 146 11.68 -4.23 -2.62
CA ILE A 146 12.73 -5.20 -2.88
C ILE A 146 12.37 -6.49 -2.14
N LEU A 147 12.18 -7.57 -2.91
CA LEU A 147 12.15 -8.93 -2.41
C LEU A 147 13.52 -9.54 -2.67
N ASN A 148 14.33 -9.70 -1.63
CA ASN A 148 15.66 -10.31 -1.76
C ASN A 148 15.59 -11.78 -1.36
N LEU A 149 16.18 -12.65 -2.20
CA LEU A 149 16.36 -14.07 -1.94
C LEU A 149 17.86 -14.37 -1.92
N ASP A 150 18.39 -14.60 -0.73
CA ASP A 150 19.78 -15.00 -0.53
C ASP A 150 19.82 -16.52 -0.41
N LEU A 151 20.14 -17.19 -1.51
CA LEU A 151 20.16 -18.66 -1.58
C LEU A 151 21.32 -19.27 -0.81
N LEU A 152 22.45 -18.55 -0.69
CA LEU A 152 23.63 -19.03 0.03
C LEU A 152 23.37 -19.06 1.54
N ASN A 153 22.75 -18.00 2.05
CA ASN A 153 22.40 -17.89 3.47
C ASN A 153 21.00 -18.44 3.79
N ASN A 154 20.25 -18.92 2.79
CA ASN A 154 18.87 -19.39 2.90
C ASN A 154 17.93 -18.35 3.56
N GLN A 155 18.04 -17.09 3.14
CA GLN A 155 17.27 -15.96 3.68
C GLN A 155 16.36 -15.32 2.64
N ILE A 156 15.20 -14.87 3.10
CA ILE A 156 14.26 -14.08 2.29
C ILE A 156 13.94 -12.81 3.07
N SER A 157 14.02 -11.65 2.42
CA SER A 157 13.66 -10.37 3.03
C SER A 157 12.78 -9.51 2.12
N ARG A 158 11.93 -8.69 2.74
CA ARG A 158 11.07 -7.71 2.07
C ARG A 158 11.39 -6.34 2.61
N VAL A 159 11.79 -5.43 1.72
CA VAL A 159 12.16 -4.06 2.08
C VAL A 159 11.34 -3.09 1.25
N LEU A 160 10.78 -2.09 1.90
CA LEU A 160 10.24 -0.90 1.24
C LEU A 160 11.22 0.23 1.48
N LYS A 161 11.86 0.71 0.41
CA LYS A 161 12.67 1.92 0.41
C LYS A 161 11.84 3.07 -0.16
N CYS A 162 12.02 4.24 0.43
CA CYS A 162 11.44 5.48 -0.06
C CYS A 162 12.55 6.50 -0.24
N ASP A 163 12.35 7.44 -1.16
CA ASP A 163 13.25 8.56 -1.36
C ASP A 163 12.48 9.88 -1.14
N PRO A 164 12.90 10.73 -0.16
CA PRO A 164 14.03 10.53 0.77
C PRO A 164 13.85 9.38 1.79
N GLU A 165 14.98 8.75 2.17
CA GLU A 165 15.00 7.66 3.14
C GLU A 165 14.75 8.20 4.56
N ASN A 166 13.72 7.68 5.24
CA ASN A 166 13.45 7.87 6.68
C ASN A 166 13.03 9.27 7.16
N TYR A 167 12.79 10.24 6.28
CA TYR A 167 12.18 11.52 6.64
C TYR A 167 11.20 12.00 5.56
N PHE A 168 10.26 12.84 5.96
CA PHE A 168 9.44 13.62 5.03
C PHE A 168 9.92 15.05 5.15
N ASN A 169 10.24 15.70 4.02
CA ASN A 169 10.63 17.11 4.05
C ASN A 169 9.43 17.94 4.52
N VAL A 170 9.50 18.43 5.76
CA VAL A 170 8.63 19.48 6.26
C VAL A 170 9.13 20.74 5.57
N LEU A 171 8.30 21.38 4.74
CA LEU A 171 8.64 22.72 4.27
C LEU A 171 8.52 23.63 5.50
N ASN A 172 9.65 24.13 6.00
CA ASN A 172 9.63 25.04 7.14
C ASN A 172 9.04 26.37 6.67
N HIS A 173 8.13 26.94 7.45
CA HIS A 173 7.53 28.25 7.16
C HIS A 173 8.57 29.39 7.15
N GLN A 174 9.78 29.15 7.68
CA GLN A 174 10.94 30.03 7.63
C GLN A 174 11.62 30.08 6.24
N ASP A 175 11.43 29.06 5.40
CA ASP A 175 11.98 29.05 4.03
C ASP A 175 11.22 30.00 3.07
N TRP A 176 10.17 30.69 3.55
CA TRP A 176 9.42 31.69 2.78
C TRP A 176 9.99 33.10 2.90
N PHE A 177 10.77 33.39 3.95
CA PHE A 177 11.20 34.75 4.27
C PHE A 177 12.65 34.78 4.74
N ASP A 178 13.57 34.25 3.93
CA ASP A 178 14.99 34.61 4.02
C ASP A 178 15.67 34.48 2.64
N SER A 179 15.60 35.58 1.88
CA SER A 179 16.52 36.15 0.86
C SER A 179 15.77 36.75 -0.32
#